data_AF-A0A376BB10-F1
#
_entry.id   AF-A0A376BB10-F1
#
_cell.length_a   1.000
_cell.length_b   1.000
_cell.length_c   1.000
_cell.angle_alpha   90.00
_cell.angle_beta   90.00
_cell.angle_gamma   90.00
#
_symmetry.space_group_name_H-M   'P 1'
#
loop_
_entity.id
_entity.type
_entity.pdbx_description
1 polymer ?
#
loop_
_entity_poly.entity_id
_entity_poly.type
_entity_poly.pdbx_seq_one_letter_code
_entity_poly.pdbx_strand_id
1 'polypeptide(L)'
;MTKYFISIGGGHFSGIHAITKTIKHKLGKIFPNYKITIIDLDELRSNEPTTMTYTDKDIDFIKLYKSLTEPNDTIFDEAEIILICGVYALYNPDINRIADLKIFMDSDSDTRLINLIQRSRRSISSGNPNQTERENISKQDAIDLEKAVNLYLNHLRPEWSQYIEPSRSNADMIVPISVSKETMIINDDTGNSVGSNNTQEAACMIFVDGIVRIIEDNEGRRNNESNDSGDSSTGNHNNSILNKQRQSSMIFPKLDFQRERLLVEQSRYLDMS
;
A
#
# COMPACT_ATOMS: atom_id res chain seq x y z
N MET A 1 1.22 22.95 -9.86
CA MET A 1 0.20 21.88 -9.72
C MET A 1 0.43 21.16 -8.41
N THR A 2 -0.65 20.78 -7.71
CA THR A 2 -0.59 20.05 -6.45
C THR A 2 -0.28 18.57 -6.67
N LYS A 3 0.72 18.05 -5.98
CA LYS A 3 1.02 16.61 -5.92
C LYS A 3 0.84 16.13 -4.49
N TYR A 4 0.22 14.97 -4.32
CA TYR A 4 0.11 14.25 -3.05
C TYR A 4 0.88 12.94 -3.15
N PHE A 5 1.89 12.76 -2.31
CA PHE A 5 2.76 11.57 -2.33
C PHE A 5 2.37 10.62 -1.19
N ILE A 6 1.93 9.42 -1.54
CA ILE A 6 1.54 8.38 -0.59
C ILE A 6 2.50 7.20 -0.75
N SER A 7 3.34 6.97 0.25
CA SER A 7 4.25 5.82 0.27
C SER A 7 3.60 4.63 0.95
N ILE A 8 3.60 3.46 0.31
CA ILE A 8 3.01 2.21 0.81
C ILE A 8 4.08 1.11 0.75
N GLY A 9 4.70 0.81 1.89
CA GLY A 9 5.75 -0.18 2.02
C GLY A 9 5.38 -1.37 2.88
N GLY A 10 6.28 -2.34 2.96
CA GLY A 10 6.11 -3.57 3.73
C GLY A 10 6.93 -4.70 3.13
N GLY A 11 6.68 -5.93 3.57
CA GLY A 11 7.50 -7.07 3.17
C GLY A 11 7.15 -7.62 1.79
N HIS A 12 8.10 -8.33 1.17
CA HIS A 12 7.84 -9.15 -0.01
C HIS A 12 6.63 -10.08 0.20
N PHE A 13 5.81 -10.26 -0.83
CA PHE A 13 4.63 -11.15 -0.79
C PHE A 13 3.57 -10.80 0.28
N SER A 14 3.56 -9.55 0.79
CA SER A 14 2.55 -9.03 1.72
C SER A 14 1.28 -8.48 1.04
N GLY A 15 1.21 -8.53 -0.30
CA GLY A 15 0.07 -8.05 -1.06
C GLY A 15 0.04 -6.55 -1.38
N ILE A 16 1.13 -5.81 -1.11
CA ILE A 16 1.27 -4.35 -1.36
C ILE A 16 0.78 -3.94 -2.75
N HIS A 17 1.24 -4.63 -3.79
CA HIS A 17 0.91 -4.27 -5.18
C HIS A 17 -0.59 -4.33 -5.47
N ALA A 18 -1.23 -5.40 -5.04
CA ALA A 18 -2.63 -5.63 -5.33
C ALA A 18 -3.54 -4.74 -4.47
N ILE A 19 -3.22 -4.50 -3.20
CA ILE A 19 -3.97 -3.51 -2.41
C ILE A 19 -3.78 -2.10 -2.95
N THR A 20 -2.59 -1.74 -3.44
CA THR A 20 -2.31 -0.43 -4.04
C THR A 20 -3.16 -0.20 -5.30
N LYS A 21 -3.32 -1.24 -6.14
CA LYS A 21 -4.24 -1.20 -7.28
C LYS A 21 -5.70 -1.00 -6.84
N THR A 22 -6.14 -1.69 -5.79
CA THR A 22 -7.49 -1.50 -5.23
C THR A 22 -7.69 -0.10 -4.65
N ILE A 23 -6.68 0.46 -3.96
CA ILE A 23 -6.69 1.85 -3.46
C ILE A 23 -6.83 2.82 -4.62
N LYS A 24 -6.02 2.69 -5.69
CA LYS A 24 -6.12 3.52 -6.90
C LYS A 24 -7.54 3.51 -7.47
N HIS A 25 -8.15 2.33 -7.61
CA HIS A 25 -9.52 2.20 -8.12
C HIS A 25 -10.55 2.91 -7.24
N LYS A 26 -10.46 2.73 -5.91
CA LYS A 26 -11.37 3.39 -4.96
C LYS A 26 -11.18 4.90 -4.94
N LEU A 27 -9.94 5.38 -4.91
CA LEU A 27 -9.63 6.82 -4.98
C LEU A 27 -10.10 7.45 -6.28
N GLY A 28 -10.00 6.76 -7.42
CA GLY A 28 -10.49 7.27 -8.71
C GLY A 28 -12.01 7.49 -8.75
N LYS A 29 -12.77 6.79 -7.90
CA LYS A 29 -14.21 7.05 -7.72
C LYS A 29 -14.50 8.24 -6.81
N ILE A 30 -13.65 8.47 -5.82
CA ILE A 30 -13.79 9.57 -4.85
C ILE A 30 -13.32 10.88 -5.48
N PHE A 31 -12.24 10.82 -6.26
CA PHE A 31 -11.58 11.95 -6.88
C PHE A 31 -11.51 11.79 -8.41
N PRO A 32 -12.64 11.91 -9.13
CA PRO A 32 -12.72 11.63 -10.57
C PRO A 32 -11.85 12.57 -11.43
N ASN A 33 -11.52 13.76 -10.93
CA ASN A 33 -10.74 14.77 -11.64
C ASN A 33 -9.25 14.78 -11.26
N TYR A 34 -8.83 13.94 -10.31
CA TYR A 34 -7.41 13.79 -9.99
C TYR A 34 -6.75 12.76 -10.90
N LYS A 35 -5.50 13.03 -11.27
CA LYS A 35 -4.63 11.99 -11.83
C LYS A 35 -4.13 11.09 -10.70
N ILE A 36 -4.27 9.78 -10.85
CA ILE A 36 -3.77 8.81 -9.85
C ILE A 36 -2.77 7.86 -10.51
N THR A 37 -1.50 8.00 -10.10
CA THR A 37 -0.37 7.25 -10.65
C THR A 37 0.16 6.28 -9.60
N ILE A 38 0.52 5.06 -10.00
CA ILE A 38 1.26 4.12 -9.16
C ILE A 38 2.70 4.10 -9.66
N ILE A 39 3.65 4.22 -8.74
CA ILE A 39 5.06 4.01 -8.98
C ILE A 39 5.47 2.82 -8.13
N ASP A 40 5.68 1.69 -8.80
CA ASP A 40 6.09 0.45 -8.16
C ASP A 40 7.61 0.36 -8.12
N LEU A 41 8.18 0.59 -6.94
CA LEU A 41 9.62 0.53 -6.72
C LEU A 41 10.17 -0.87 -6.98
N ASP A 42 9.37 -1.93 -6.84
CA ASP A 42 9.84 -3.29 -7.12
C ASP A 42 9.94 -3.54 -8.64
N GLU A 43 9.11 -2.89 -9.46
CA GLU A 43 9.24 -2.89 -10.93
C GLU A 43 10.39 -1.99 -11.42
N LEU A 44 10.81 -1.00 -10.63
CA LEU A 44 11.96 -0.15 -10.95
C LEU A 44 13.31 -0.82 -10.65
N ARG A 45 13.31 -1.95 -9.93
CA ARG A 45 14.51 -2.76 -9.70
C ARG A 45 14.87 -3.44 -11.02
N SER A 46 16.10 -3.23 -11.50
CA SER A 46 16.62 -3.65 -12.82
C SER A 46 15.97 -4.91 -13.43
N ASN A 47 15.61 -4.81 -14.71
CA ASN A 47 14.80 -5.77 -15.49
C ASN A 47 15.32 -7.22 -15.61
N GLU A 48 16.47 -7.57 -15.01
CA GLU A 48 17.02 -8.92 -15.05
C GLU A 48 17.18 -9.52 -13.64
N PRO A 49 16.44 -10.58 -13.28
CA PRO A 49 16.50 -11.26 -11.98
C PRO A 49 17.91 -11.73 -11.58
N THR A 50 18.76 -11.98 -12.57
CA THR A 50 20.16 -12.41 -12.43
C THR A 50 21.08 -11.31 -11.89
N THR A 51 20.66 -10.04 -11.95
CA THR A 51 21.46 -8.88 -11.54
C THR A 51 21.04 -8.28 -10.20
N MET A 52 19.97 -8.81 -9.60
CA MET A 52 19.36 -8.28 -8.38
C MET A 52 20.25 -8.58 -7.16
N THR A 53 20.63 -7.53 -6.43
CA THR A 53 21.53 -7.66 -5.28
C THR A 53 20.77 -7.80 -3.97
N TYR A 54 19.46 -7.53 -3.95
CA TYR A 54 18.63 -7.49 -2.74
C TYR A 54 19.14 -6.45 -1.73
N THR A 55 19.53 -5.30 -2.26
CA THR A 55 20.03 -4.16 -1.48
C THR A 55 19.40 -2.84 -1.97
N ASP A 56 19.61 -1.78 -1.19
CA ASP A 56 19.23 -0.42 -1.53
C ASP A 56 19.79 0.09 -2.87
N LYS A 57 20.86 -0.54 -3.36
CA LYS A 57 21.49 -0.22 -4.66
C LYS A 57 20.69 -0.70 -5.86
N ASP A 58 19.68 -1.55 -5.65
CA ASP A 58 18.79 -1.99 -6.73
C ASP A 58 17.86 -0.87 -7.22
N ILE A 59 17.79 0.27 -6.51
CA ILE A 59 16.96 1.42 -6.86
C ILE A 59 17.82 2.68 -6.95
N ASP A 60 17.72 3.39 -8.08
CA ASP A 60 18.30 4.72 -8.23
C ASP A 60 17.35 5.78 -7.63
N PHE A 61 17.44 5.96 -6.30
CA PHE A 61 16.62 6.93 -5.57
C PHE A 61 16.85 8.38 -6.00
N ILE A 62 18.06 8.70 -6.48
CA ILE A 62 18.37 10.07 -6.94
C ILE A 62 17.58 10.36 -8.21
N LYS A 63 17.62 9.44 -9.18
CA LYS A 63 16.83 9.54 -10.40
C LYS A 63 15.33 9.55 -10.12
N LEU A 64 14.87 8.69 -9.20
CA LEU A 64 13.47 8.65 -8.79
C LEU A 64 13.04 10.00 -8.20
N TYR A 65 13.74 10.49 -7.17
CA TYR A 65 13.43 11.76 -6.51
C TYR A 65 13.37 12.92 -7.51
N LYS A 66 14.33 12.97 -8.43
CA LYS A 66 14.35 13.96 -9.50
C LYS A 66 13.10 13.87 -10.38
N SER A 67 12.72 12.67 -10.83
CA SER A 67 11.52 12.47 -11.66
C SER A 67 10.21 12.85 -10.95
N LEU A 68 10.16 12.72 -9.62
CA LEU A 68 8.99 13.06 -8.81
C LEU A 68 8.84 14.56 -8.59
N THR A 69 9.98 15.25 -8.41
CA THR A 69 10.03 16.67 -8.02
C THR A 69 10.14 17.62 -9.21
N GLU A 70 10.62 17.14 -10.36
CA GLU A 70 10.67 17.96 -11.57
C GLU A 70 9.26 18.40 -12.03
N PRO A 71 9.13 19.64 -12.55
CA PRO A 71 7.89 20.11 -13.13
C PRO A 71 7.53 19.25 -14.34
N ASN A 72 6.29 18.78 -14.41
CA ASN A 72 5.74 18.19 -15.63
C ASN A 72 4.80 19.20 -16.28
N ASP A 73 4.91 19.37 -17.60
CA ASP A 73 4.07 20.28 -18.39
C ASP A 73 2.64 19.76 -18.63
N THR A 74 2.26 18.65 -17.99
CA THR A 74 0.93 18.06 -18.17
C THR A 74 -0.09 18.79 -17.30
N ILE A 75 -1.07 19.41 -17.94
CA ILE A 75 -2.16 20.14 -17.29
C ILE A 75 -3.26 19.14 -16.92
N PHE A 76 -3.65 19.12 -15.64
CA PHE A 76 -4.82 18.41 -15.14
C PHE A 76 -5.70 19.39 -14.37
N ASP A 77 -6.99 19.08 -14.24
CA ASP A 77 -7.99 20.02 -13.72
C ASP A 77 -7.78 20.37 -12.24
N GLU A 78 -7.27 19.44 -11.43
CA GLU A 78 -7.21 19.62 -9.97
C GLU A 78 -5.82 19.28 -9.35
N ALA A 79 -5.52 18.00 -9.13
CA ALA A 79 -4.29 17.53 -8.47
C ALA A 79 -3.86 16.13 -8.94
N GLU A 80 -2.66 15.72 -8.54
CA GLU A 80 -2.11 14.38 -8.80
C GLU A 80 -1.86 13.64 -7.48
N ILE A 81 -2.39 12.42 -7.35
CA ILE A 81 -2.05 11.48 -6.28
C ILE A 81 -1.03 10.49 -6.83
N ILE A 82 0.12 10.40 -6.17
CA ILE A 82 1.23 9.52 -6.54
C ILE A 82 1.37 8.47 -5.44
N LEU A 83 0.98 7.24 -5.76
CA LEU A 83 1.11 6.08 -4.88
C LEU A 83 2.46 5.41 -5.14
N ILE A 84 3.41 5.59 -4.23
CA ILE A 84 4.74 4.97 -4.30
C ILE A 84 4.67 3.66 -3.52
N CYS A 85 4.69 2.51 -4.19
CA CYS A 85 4.58 1.21 -3.54
C CYS A 85 5.84 0.35 -3.72
N GLY A 86 6.07 -0.58 -2.81
CA GLY A 86 7.15 -1.58 -2.92
C GLY A 86 7.94 -1.72 -1.64
N VAL A 87 8.84 -2.69 -1.59
CA VAL A 87 9.51 -3.05 -0.32
C VAL A 87 10.45 -1.96 0.21
N TYR A 88 10.89 -1.04 -0.66
CA TYR A 88 11.71 0.10 -0.29
C TYR A 88 10.96 1.44 -0.23
N ALA A 89 9.61 1.44 -0.29
CA ALA A 89 8.83 2.68 -0.38
C ALA A 89 9.03 3.64 0.81
N LEU A 90 9.43 3.12 1.98
CA LEU A 90 9.70 3.89 3.20
C LEU A 90 11.21 3.94 3.54
N TYR A 91 12.08 3.44 2.67
CA TYR A 91 13.50 3.31 2.95
C TYR A 91 14.26 4.64 2.82
N ASN A 92 14.10 5.33 1.69
CA ASN A 92 14.94 6.48 1.36
C ASN A 92 14.46 7.77 2.07
N PRO A 93 15.35 8.49 2.79
CA PRO A 93 14.98 9.71 3.52
C PRO A 93 14.43 10.85 2.66
N ASP A 94 14.90 11.00 1.42
CA ASP A 94 14.46 12.08 0.53
C ASP A 94 13.07 11.80 -0.04
N ILE A 95 12.76 10.53 -0.36
CA ILE A 95 11.40 10.08 -0.70
C ILE A 95 10.46 10.27 0.50
N ASN A 96 10.89 9.89 1.70
CA ASN A 96 10.09 10.07 2.91
C ASN A 96 9.81 11.54 3.25
N ARG A 97 10.72 12.45 2.89
CA ARG A 97 10.56 13.89 3.14
C ARG A 97 9.46 14.52 2.29
N ILE A 98 9.25 14.00 1.08
CA ILE A 98 8.20 14.50 0.17
C ILE A 98 6.87 13.78 0.35
N ALA A 99 6.84 12.65 1.06
CA ALA A 99 5.62 11.88 1.31
C ALA A 99 4.68 12.59 2.28
N ASP A 100 3.44 12.80 1.86
CA ASP A 100 2.34 13.32 2.68
C ASP A 100 1.79 12.27 3.64
N LEU A 101 1.87 10.99 3.26
CA LEU A 101 1.50 9.84 4.10
C LEU A 101 2.42 8.65 3.82
N LYS A 102 2.90 8.02 4.89
CA LYS A 102 3.76 6.82 4.87
C LYS A 102 3.06 5.69 5.58
N ILE A 103 2.71 4.65 4.84
CA ILE A 103 1.97 3.48 5.29
C ILE A 103 2.89 2.26 5.27
N PHE A 104 2.98 1.54 6.37
CA PHE A 104 3.67 0.26 6.45
C PHE A 104 2.67 -0.88 6.64
N MET A 105 2.64 -1.79 5.68
CA MET A 105 1.88 -3.04 5.74
C MET A 105 2.67 -4.08 6.52
N ASP A 106 2.25 -4.32 7.75
CA ASP A 106 2.88 -5.30 8.63
C ASP A 106 2.30 -6.69 8.38
N SER A 107 3.15 -7.64 8.01
CA SER A 107 2.71 -9.01 7.69
C SER A 107 3.75 -10.01 8.18
N ASP A 108 3.26 -11.06 8.84
CA ASP A 108 4.09 -12.09 9.45
C ASP A 108 5.01 -12.76 8.42
N SER A 109 6.24 -13.07 8.84
CA SER A 109 7.22 -13.77 8.00
C SER A 109 6.69 -15.08 7.42
N ASP A 110 5.88 -15.78 8.21
CA ASP A 110 5.35 -17.10 7.85
C ASP A 110 4.30 -16.97 6.76
N THR A 111 3.41 -15.98 6.87
CA THR A 111 2.45 -15.64 5.81
C THR A 111 3.18 -15.26 4.52
N ARG A 112 4.22 -14.44 4.61
CA ARG A 112 5.03 -14.04 3.44
C ARG A 112 5.76 -15.24 2.80
N LEU A 113 6.30 -16.15 3.60
CA LEU A 113 6.96 -17.37 3.11
C LEU A 113 5.95 -18.32 2.45
N ILE A 114 4.78 -18.52 3.06
CA ILE A 114 3.70 -19.31 2.46
C ILE A 114 3.30 -18.71 1.11
N ASN A 115 3.12 -17.39 1.03
CA ASN A 115 2.77 -16.70 -0.21
C ASN A 115 3.87 -16.81 -1.28
N LEU A 116 5.15 -16.75 -0.90
CA LEU A 116 6.28 -17.00 -1.78
C LEU A 116 6.23 -18.42 -2.37
N ILE A 117 6.15 -19.45 -1.52
CA ILE A 117 6.09 -20.86 -1.95
C ILE A 117 4.91 -21.06 -2.92
N GLN A 118 3.75 -20.53 -2.56
CA GLN A 118 2.54 -20.59 -3.35
C GLN A 118 2.62 -19.86 -4.70
N ARG A 119 3.48 -18.85 -4.83
CA ARG A 119 3.72 -18.12 -6.08
C ARG A 119 4.76 -18.82 -6.95
N SER A 120 5.84 -19.32 -6.35
CA SER A 120 6.87 -20.12 -7.05
C SER A 120 6.28 -21.35 -7.75
N ARG A 121 5.37 -22.08 -7.09
CA ARG A 121 4.69 -23.25 -7.67
C ARG A 121 3.82 -22.94 -8.89
N ARG A 122 3.36 -21.69 -9.06
CA ARG A 122 2.44 -21.32 -10.16
C ARG A 122 3.18 -20.98 -11.45
N SER A 123 4.40 -20.44 -11.37
CA SER A 123 5.16 -20.00 -12.55
C SER A 123 5.50 -21.12 -13.54
N ILE A 124 5.25 -22.39 -13.17
CA ILE A 124 5.66 -23.58 -13.94
C ILE A 124 4.45 -24.39 -14.47
N SER A 125 3.23 -24.16 -13.97
CA SER A 125 2.02 -24.87 -14.45
C SER A 125 1.53 -24.44 -15.85
N SER A 126 2.27 -23.58 -16.56
CA SER A 126 1.96 -23.18 -17.95
C SER A 126 2.65 -24.04 -19.03
N GLY A 127 3.31 -25.14 -18.66
CA GLY A 127 3.99 -26.05 -19.58
C GLY A 127 3.24 -27.36 -19.86
N ASN A 128 2.75 -27.51 -21.10
CA ASN A 128 2.35 -28.72 -21.87
C ASN A 128 1.84 -29.97 -21.09
N PRO A 129 0.54 -30.31 -21.16
CA PRO A 129 -0.06 -31.42 -20.41
C PRO A 129 0.10 -32.73 -21.17
N ASN A 130 1.29 -33.33 -21.21
CA ASN A 130 1.47 -34.69 -21.74
C ASN A 130 2.69 -35.39 -21.10
N GLN A 131 2.46 -36.10 -19.99
CA GLN A 131 3.07 -37.39 -19.56
C GLN A 131 3.32 -37.48 -18.03
N THR A 132 2.75 -38.52 -17.40
CA THR A 132 3.04 -39.00 -16.04
C THR A 132 2.99 -37.93 -14.93
N GLU A 133 1.77 -37.47 -14.65
CA GLU A 133 1.50 -36.32 -13.78
C GLU A 133 1.97 -36.51 -12.32
N ARG A 134 1.72 -37.64 -11.65
CA ARG A 134 1.88 -37.68 -10.18
C ARG A 134 3.33 -37.67 -9.67
N GLU A 135 4.25 -38.36 -10.34
CA GLU A 135 5.65 -38.41 -9.90
C GLU A 135 6.46 -37.18 -10.37
N ASN A 136 6.18 -36.65 -11.56
CA ASN A 136 6.84 -35.44 -12.07
C ASN A 136 6.35 -34.18 -11.35
N ILE A 137 5.06 -34.12 -10.96
CA ILE A 137 4.53 -33.06 -10.09
C ILE A 137 5.26 -33.08 -8.74
N SER A 138 5.47 -34.26 -8.13
CA SER A 138 6.16 -34.36 -6.82
C SER A 138 7.62 -33.87 -6.86
N LYS A 139 8.36 -34.16 -7.94
CA LYS A 139 9.75 -33.70 -8.11
C LYS A 139 9.84 -32.21 -8.42
N GLN A 140 8.97 -31.69 -9.29
CA GLN A 140 8.94 -30.27 -9.61
C GLN A 140 8.52 -29.42 -8.40
N ASP A 141 7.50 -29.87 -7.66
CA ASP A 141 7.06 -29.22 -6.42
C ASP A 141 8.15 -29.17 -5.36
N ALA A 142 8.96 -30.24 -5.25
CA ALA A 142 10.10 -30.27 -4.34
C ALA A 142 11.19 -29.27 -4.76
N ILE A 143 11.50 -29.19 -6.06
CA ILE A 143 12.46 -28.21 -6.62
C ILE A 143 11.97 -26.78 -6.40
N ASP A 144 10.68 -26.52 -6.56
CA ASP A 144 10.10 -25.18 -6.39
C ASP A 144 10.07 -24.75 -4.94
N LEU A 145 9.79 -25.68 -4.03
CA LEU A 145 9.89 -25.46 -2.59
C LEU A 145 11.34 -25.16 -2.19
N GLU A 146 12.30 -25.97 -2.64
CA GLU A 146 13.72 -25.75 -2.37
C GLU A 146 14.19 -24.39 -2.88
N LYS A 147 13.83 -24.01 -4.11
CA LYS A 147 14.13 -22.68 -4.66
C LYS A 147 13.51 -21.56 -3.85
N ALA A 148 12.24 -21.68 -3.45
CA ALA A 148 11.56 -20.68 -2.64
C ALA A 148 12.22 -20.50 -1.27
N VAL A 149 12.56 -21.61 -0.60
CA VAL A 149 13.24 -21.60 0.70
C VAL A 149 14.65 -21.01 0.58
N ASN A 150 15.41 -21.41 -0.45
CA ASN A 150 16.75 -20.86 -0.70
C ASN A 150 16.70 -19.35 -1.00
N LEU A 151 15.75 -18.90 -1.82
CA LEU A 151 15.54 -17.47 -2.08
C LEU A 151 15.21 -16.71 -0.79
N TYR A 152 14.32 -17.27 0.03
CA TYR A 152 13.92 -16.66 1.29
C TYR A 152 15.10 -16.53 2.26
N LEU A 153 15.81 -17.63 2.52
CA LEU A 153 16.88 -17.66 3.52
C LEU A 153 18.10 -16.85 3.11
N ASN A 154 18.50 -16.93 1.84
CA ASN A 154 19.74 -16.33 1.37
C ASN A 154 19.59 -14.88 0.88
N HIS A 155 18.38 -14.44 0.54
CA HIS A 155 18.15 -13.11 -0.03
C HIS A 155 17.07 -12.32 0.72
N LEU A 156 15.82 -12.80 0.72
CA LEU A 156 14.68 -11.98 1.18
C LEU A 156 14.71 -11.71 2.69
N ARG A 157 15.13 -12.68 3.51
CA ARG A 157 15.23 -12.52 4.96
C ARG A 157 16.37 -11.59 5.39
N PRO A 158 17.60 -11.72 4.84
CA PRO A 158 18.65 -10.73 5.03
C PRO A 158 18.23 -9.32 4.60
N GLU A 159 17.68 -9.18 3.39
CA GLU A 159 17.20 -7.89 2.87
C GLU A 159 16.12 -7.27 3.77
N TRP A 160 15.15 -8.09 4.20
CA TRP A 160 14.11 -7.66 5.13
C TRP A 160 14.70 -7.10 6.41
N SER A 161 15.60 -7.86 7.03
CA SER A 161 16.17 -7.48 8.34
C SER A 161 17.07 -6.25 8.24
N GLN A 162 17.74 -6.07 7.10
CA GLN A 162 18.71 -4.98 6.92
C GLN A 162 18.07 -3.68 6.45
N TYR A 163 17.09 -3.73 5.54
CA TYR A 163 16.59 -2.54 4.85
C TYR A 163 15.09 -2.29 5.03
N ILE A 164 14.28 -3.36 4.99
CA ILE A 164 12.81 -3.20 4.92
C ILE A 164 12.20 -3.03 6.31
N GLU A 165 12.51 -3.92 7.25
CA GLU A 165 11.96 -3.88 8.62
C GLU A 165 12.32 -2.58 9.34
N PRO A 166 13.58 -2.08 9.30
CA PRO A 166 13.92 -0.81 9.93
C PRO A 166 13.13 0.37 9.37
N SER A 167 12.73 0.33 8.09
CA SER A 167 11.94 1.39 7.46
C SER A 167 10.54 1.56 8.07
N ARG A 168 10.06 0.57 8.84
CA ARG A 168 8.81 0.63 9.61
C ARG A 168 8.76 1.83 10.55
N SER A 169 9.89 2.27 11.11
CA SER A 169 9.93 3.44 12.01
C SER A 169 9.62 4.76 11.30
N ASN A 170 9.71 4.78 9.97
CA ASN A 170 9.39 5.96 9.17
C ASN A 170 7.89 6.06 8.85
N ALA A 171 7.07 5.08 9.24
CA ALA A 171 5.66 5.05 8.92
C ALA A 171 4.84 6.00 9.81
N ASP A 172 3.91 6.72 9.21
CA ASP A 172 2.87 7.46 9.94
C ASP A 172 1.73 6.51 10.36
N MET A 173 1.52 5.44 9.59
CA MET A 173 0.50 4.43 9.84
C MET A 173 1.07 3.02 9.62
N ILE A 174 0.84 2.13 10.57
CA ILE A 174 1.18 0.70 10.45
C ILE A 174 -0.10 -0.10 10.49
N VAL A 175 -0.36 -0.90 9.46
CA VAL A 175 -1.57 -1.73 9.37
C VAL A 175 -1.18 -3.21 9.28
N PRO A 176 -1.55 -4.02 10.29
CA PRO A 176 -1.33 -5.45 10.25
C PRO A 176 -2.25 -6.12 9.22
N ILE A 177 -1.69 -6.99 8.39
CA ILE A 177 -2.39 -7.66 7.30
C ILE A 177 -2.04 -9.15 7.29
N SER A 178 -3.08 -9.96 7.42
CA SER A 178 -3.05 -11.39 7.13
C SER A 178 -3.52 -11.62 5.68
N VAL A 179 -2.61 -11.98 4.78
CA VAL A 179 -2.96 -12.32 3.39
C VAL A 179 -2.99 -13.83 3.21
N SER A 180 -4.18 -14.44 3.21
CA SER A 180 -4.38 -15.82 2.74
C SER A 180 -4.96 -15.82 1.33
N LYS A 181 -4.55 -16.81 0.51
CA LYS A 181 -4.78 -16.86 -0.95
C LYS A 181 -6.24 -16.85 -1.41
N GLU A 182 -7.18 -17.19 -0.54
CA GLU A 182 -8.61 -17.08 -0.86
C GLU A 182 -9.05 -15.63 -1.12
N THR A 183 -8.23 -14.65 -0.75
CA THR A 183 -8.63 -13.24 -0.64
C THR A 183 -8.27 -12.38 -1.87
N MET A 184 -7.50 -12.90 -2.83
CA MET A 184 -6.93 -12.07 -3.91
C MET A 184 -7.23 -12.62 -5.31
N ILE A 185 -8.52 -12.71 -5.64
CA ILE A 185 -8.97 -12.70 -7.04
C ILE A 185 -9.24 -11.24 -7.39
N ILE A 186 -8.38 -10.65 -8.21
CA ILE A 186 -8.72 -9.41 -8.91
C ILE A 186 -9.74 -9.84 -9.97
N ASN A 187 -11.01 -9.53 -9.75
CA ASN A 187 -12.06 -9.75 -10.71
C ASN A 187 -11.82 -8.83 -11.91
N ASP A 188 -11.52 -9.40 -13.08
CA ASP A 188 -11.63 -8.71 -14.36
C ASP A 188 -13.05 -8.15 -14.51
N ASP A 189 -13.17 -6.81 -14.51
CA ASP A 189 -14.25 -5.93 -15.00
C ASP A 189 -15.75 -6.29 -14.79
N THR A 190 -16.09 -7.35 -14.07
CA THR A 190 -17.45 -7.94 -14.07
C THR A 190 -18.15 -7.90 -12.71
N GLY A 191 -17.54 -7.31 -11.69
CA GLY A 191 -18.25 -6.84 -10.49
C GLY A 191 -18.86 -7.91 -9.56
N ASN A 192 -18.67 -9.21 -9.79
CA ASN A 192 -19.15 -10.25 -8.87
C ASN A 192 -18.03 -10.74 -7.94
N SER A 193 -18.17 -10.44 -6.65
CA SER A 193 -17.28 -10.89 -5.58
C SER A 193 -17.67 -12.29 -5.10
N VAL A 194 -16.73 -13.24 -5.17
CA VAL A 194 -16.80 -14.48 -4.40
C VAL A 194 -15.50 -14.59 -3.60
N GLY A 195 -15.60 -14.38 -2.27
CA GLY A 195 -14.52 -14.60 -1.30
C GLY A 195 -13.72 -13.36 -0.88
N SER A 196 -14.36 -12.37 -0.24
CA SER A 196 -13.63 -11.31 0.49
C SER A 196 -13.50 -11.72 1.96
N ASN A 197 -12.27 -11.98 2.43
CA ASN A 197 -11.99 -11.97 3.86
C ASN A 197 -11.85 -10.52 4.33
N ASN A 198 -12.61 -10.17 5.37
CA ASN A 198 -12.83 -8.81 5.87
C ASN A 198 -11.56 -7.99 6.17
N THR A 199 -10.42 -8.62 6.45
CA THR A 199 -9.19 -7.92 6.92
C THR A 199 -8.50 -7.10 5.83
N GLN A 200 -8.41 -7.62 4.60
CA GLN A 200 -7.78 -6.86 3.50
C GLN A 200 -8.67 -5.73 3.01
N GLU A 201 -9.98 -5.99 2.96
CA GLU A 201 -10.95 -4.95 2.64
C GLU A 201 -10.93 -3.87 3.71
N ALA A 202 -10.92 -4.23 4.99
CA ALA A 202 -10.75 -3.28 6.09
C ALA A 202 -9.43 -2.49 5.99
N ALA A 203 -8.30 -3.14 5.74
CA ALA A 203 -7.01 -2.47 5.54
C ALA A 203 -7.06 -1.47 4.36
N CYS A 204 -7.64 -1.89 3.24
CA CYS A 204 -7.82 -1.02 2.08
C CYS A 204 -8.71 0.18 2.41
N MET A 205 -9.80 -0.02 3.16
CA MET A 205 -10.67 1.06 3.60
C MET A 205 -9.96 2.04 4.54
N ILE A 206 -9.15 1.55 5.48
CA ILE A 206 -8.32 2.36 6.37
C ILE A 206 -7.34 3.21 5.55
N PHE A 207 -6.68 2.61 4.56
CA PHE A 207 -5.76 3.34 3.69
C PHE A 207 -6.46 4.43 2.89
N VAL A 208 -7.59 4.12 2.26
CA VAL A 208 -8.39 5.09 1.50
C VAL A 208 -8.84 6.24 2.40
N ASP A 209 -9.39 5.95 3.59
CA ASP A 209 -9.83 6.98 4.53
C ASP A 209 -8.67 7.88 4.98
N GLY A 210 -7.51 7.29 5.29
CA GLY A 210 -6.30 8.04 5.66
C GLY A 210 -5.83 8.98 4.55
N ILE A 211 -5.82 8.51 3.30
CA ILE A 211 -5.43 9.32 2.13
C ILE A 211 -6.43 10.45 1.91
N VAL A 212 -7.73 10.17 1.95
CA VAL A 212 -8.79 11.17 1.76
C VAL A 212 -8.66 12.28 2.80
N ARG A 213 -8.50 11.94 4.08
CA ARG A 213 -8.36 12.93 5.16
C ARG A 213 -7.17 13.86 4.96
N ILE A 214 -6.01 13.32 4.56
CA ILE A 214 -4.81 14.14 4.34
C ILE A 214 -5.00 15.12 3.18
N ILE A 215 -5.66 14.67 2.12
CA ILE A 215 -5.99 15.54 0.99
C ILE A 215 -6.95 16.64 1.43
N GLU A 216 -8.06 16.30 2.08
CA GLU A 216 -9.06 17.27 2.56
C GLU A 216 -8.48 18.28 3.55
N ASP A 217 -7.62 17.85 4.47
CA ASP A 217 -6.95 18.72 5.44
C ASP A 217 -6.00 19.70 4.74
N ASN A 218 -5.25 19.22 3.73
CA ASN A 218 -4.30 20.06 2.98
C ASN A 218 -5.03 21.07 2.07
N GLU A 219 -6.13 20.68 1.43
CA GLU A 219 -6.98 21.62 0.67
C GLU A 219 -7.65 22.64 1.60
N GLY A 220 -8.15 22.20 2.76
CA GLY A 220 -8.75 23.07 3.77
C GLY A 220 -7.77 24.13 4.30
N ARG A 221 -6.50 23.78 4.53
CA ARG A 221 -5.46 24.73 4.93
C ARG A 221 -5.18 25.78 3.85
N ARG A 222 -5.03 25.36 2.60
CA ARG A 222 -4.78 26.27 1.47
C ARG A 222 -5.91 27.27 1.25
N ASN A 223 -7.15 26.81 1.37
CA ASN A 223 -8.32 27.68 1.24
C ASN A 223 -8.42 28.72 2.37
N ASN A 224 -7.82 28.46 3.55
CA ASN A 224 -7.77 29.45 4.62
C ASN A 224 -6.64 30.47 4.41
N GLU A 225 -5.46 30.04 3.94
CA GLU A 225 -4.32 30.93 3.64
C GLU A 225 -4.61 31.90 2.47
N SER A 226 -5.36 31.45 1.46
CA SER A 226 -5.81 32.33 0.36
C SER A 226 -6.86 33.36 0.79
N ASN A 227 -7.63 33.09 1.85
CA ASN A 227 -8.60 34.04 2.40
C ASN A 227 -7.95 35.05 3.36
N ASP A 228 -6.88 34.68 4.07
CA ASP A 228 -6.19 35.57 5.03
C ASP A 228 -5.20 36.54 4.36
N SER A 229 -4.78 36.23 3.13
CA SER A 229 -3.98 37.14 2.28
C SER A 229 -4.84 38.20 1.55
N GLY A 230 -6.15 38.20 1.81
CA GLY A 230 -7.17 38.98 1.10
C GLY A 230 -7.86 40.10 1.89
N ASP A 231 -7.38 40.57 3.04
CA ASP A 231 -7.78 41.90 3.55
C ASP A 231 -6.85 42.36 4.68
N SER A 232 -6.07 43.43 4.43
CA SER A 232 -5.43 44.21 5.49
C SER A 232 -6.03 45.61 5.51
N SER A 233 -7.34 45.69 5.72
CA SER A 233 -7.97 46.93 6.15
C SER A 233 -9.17 46.68 7.07
N THR A 234 -9.18 47.45 8.16
CA THR A 234 -10.28 47.63 9.13
C THR A 234 -10.63 46.45 10.04
N GLY A 235 -10.15 46.53 11.28
CA GLY A 235 -10.59 45.66 12.36
C GLY A 235 -12.00 45.93 12.84
N ASN A 236 -12.63 44.92 13.43
CA ASN A 236 -13.28 45.03 14.74
C ASN A 236 -13.73 43.65 15.25
N HIS A 237 -13.49 43.45 16.55
CA HIS A 237 -14.34 42.71 17.49
C HIS A 237 -14.56 41.18 17.40
N ASN A 238 -14.37 40.60 18.58
CA ASN A 238 -15.04 39.43 19.15
C ASN A 238 -14.48 38.05 18.82
N ASN A 239 -13.56 37.63 19.69
CA ASN A 239 -13.41 36.25 20.14
C ASN A 239 -14.79 35.64 20.46
N SER A 240 -15.38 34.95 19.48
CA SER A 240 -16.37 33.93 19.76
C SER A 240 -15.71 32.57 19.54
N ILE A 241 -15.30 32.01 20.67
CA ILE A 241 -15.16 30.57 20.85
C ILE A 241 -16.56 30.00 20.60
N LEU A 242 -16.90 29.74 19.34
CA LEU A 242 -17.99 28.85 18.99
C LEU A 242 -17.42 27.77 18.08
N ASN A 243 -17.15 26.64 18.73
CA ASN A 243 -17.13 25.31 18.14
C ASN A 243 -18.15 25.19 17.00
N LYS A 244 -17.72 25.45 15.77
CA LYS A 244 -18.29 24.72 14.64
C LYS A 244 -17.73 23.32 14.76
N GLN A 245 -18.45 22.47 15.48
CA GLN A 245 -18.49 21.04 15.19
C GLN A 245 -18.74 20.94 13.68
N ARG A 246 -17.66 20.86 12.89
CA ARG A 246 -17.73 20.46 11.51
C ARG A 246 -18.15 19.00 11.57
N GLN A 247 -19.44 18.76 11.46
CA GLN A 247 -19.95 17.48 10.99
C GLN A 247 -19.36 17.32 9.59
N SER A 248 -18.17 16.71 9.51
CA SER A 248 -17.77 16.06 8.28
C SER A 248 -18.83 15.02 8.01
N SER A 249 -19.32 14.97 6.78
CA SER A 249 -20.09 13.83 6.30
C SER A 249 -19.13 12.64 6.28
N MET A 250 -18.91 12.02 7.45
CA MET A 250 -18.11 10.80 7.55
C MET A 250 -18.74 9.80 6.59
N ILE A 251 -17.96 9.36 5.60
CA ILE A 251 -18.38 8.35 4.61
C ILE A 251 -18.62 6.99 5.30
N PHE A 252 -18.24 6.84 6.58
CA PHE A 252 -18.51 5.66 7.41
C PHE A 252 -19.17 6.01 8.74
N PRO A 253 -20.05 5.15 9.27
CA PRO A 253 -20.46 5.24 10.68
C PRO A 253 -19.22 5.16 11.56
N LYS A 254 -19.22 5.89 12.70
CA LYS A 254 -18.13 5.83 13.69
C LYS A 254 -17.69 4.39 13.91
N LEU A 255 -16.46 4.04 13.54
CA LEU A 255 -15.85 2.77 13.92
C LEU A 255 -15.78 2.75 15.45
N ASP A 256 -16.61 1.91 16.06
CA ASP A 256 -16.58 1.64 17.48
C ASP A 256 -15.55 0.54 17.72
N PHE A 257 -14.29 0.97 17.94
CA PHE A 257 -13.16 0.08 18.17
C PHE A 257 -13.38 -0.88 19.35
N GLN A 258 -14.21 -0.51 20.34
CA GLN A 258 -14.52 -1.43 21.43
C GLN A 258 -15.43 -2.55 20.96
N ARG A 259 -16.44 -2.23 20.14
CA ARG A 259 -17.33 -3.24 19.56
C ARG A 259 -16.61 -4.16 18.58
N GLU A 260 -15.77 -3.62 17.71
CA GLU A 260 -14.99 -4.44 16.76
C GLU A 260 -13.98 -5.34 17.47
N ARG A 261 -13.29 -4.83 18.49
CA ARG A 261 -12.39 -5.64 19.32
C ARG A 261 -13.13 -6.78 20.01
N LEU A 262 -14.32 -6.52 20.54
CA LEU A 262 -15.14 -7.51 21.22
C LEU A 262 -15.63 -8.61 20.25
N LEU A 263 -15.93 -8.24 19.00
CA LEU A 263 -16.25 -9.21 17.94
C LEU A 263 -15.03 -10.08 17.57
N VAL A 264 -13.84 -9.48 17.41
CA VAL A 264 -12.60 -10.23 17.11
C VAL A 264 -12.19 -11.15 18.26
N GLU A 265 -12.39 -10.75 19.52
CA GLU A 265 -12.18 -11.61 20.68
C GLU A 265 -13.22 -12.74 20.72
N GLN A 266 -14.50 -12.48 20.46
CA GLN A 266 -15.54 -13.52 20.39
C GLN A 266 -15.27 -14.57 19.30
N SER A 267 -14.83 -14.16 18.12
CA SER A 267 -14.46 -15.08 17.04
C SER A 267 -13.34 -16.03 17.46
N ARG A 268 -12.32 -15.51 18.17
CA ARG A 268 -11.21 -16.32 18.69
C ARG A 268 -11.63 -17.33 19.76
N TYR A 269 -12.69 -17.05 20.51
CA TYR A 269 -13.24 -18.01 21.48
C TYR A 269 -14.04 -19.13 20.83
N LEU A 270 -14.71 -18.86 19.70
CA LEU A 270 -15.50 -19.85 18.96
C LEU A 270 -14.63 -20.84 18.18
N ASP A 271 -13.43 -20.43 17.75
CA ASP A 271 -12.48 -21.32 17.07
C ASP A 271 -11.75 -22.29 18.03
N MET A 272 -11.91 -22.12 19.36
CA MET A 272 -11.29 -22.98 20.39
C MET A 272 -12.26 -23.99 21.03
N SER A 273 -13.52 -24.06 20.58
CA SER A 273 -14.55 -25.01 21.04
C SER A 273 -14.90 -26.04 19.98
#